data_AF-A0A4R6A7G4-F1
#
_entry.id   AF-A0A4R6A7G4-F1
#
_cell.length_a   1.000
_cell.length_b   1.000
_cell.length_c   1.000
_cell.angle_alpha   90.00
_cell.angle_beta   90.00
_cell.angle_gamma   90.00
#
_symmetry.space_group_name_H-M   'P 1'
#
loop_
_entity.id
_entity.type
_entity.pdbx_description
1 polymer ?
#
loop_
_entity_poly.entity_id
_entity_poly.type
_entity_poly.pdbx_seq_one_letter_code
_entity_poly.pdbx_strand_id
1 'polypeptide(L)' 'MTSAIDPTVQTFLGFLEQEAASDPQRLRPFGAHIVQRAADLVEDVEIDLHAPLEKD' A
#
# COMPACT_ATOMS: atom_id res chain seq x y z
N MET A 1 -3.73 -5.25 24.27
CA MET A 1 -4.63 -4.13 23.93
C MET A 1 -4.91 -4.22 22.44
N THR A 2 -6.14 -4.51 22.04
CA THR A 2 -6.54 -4.50 20.63
C THR A 2 -6.37 -3.07 20.11
N SER A 3 -5.28 -2.81 19.39
CA SER A 3 -5.08 -1.53 18.72
C SER A 3 -6.28 -1.34 17.79
N ALA A 4 -7.12 -0.35 18.09
CA ALA A 4 -8.21 -0.01 17.20
C ALA A 4 -7.61 0.28 15.82
N ILE A 5 -8.09 -0.42 14.79
CA ILE A 5 -7.62 -0.21 13.43
C ILE A 5 -7.89 1.25 13.08
N ASP A 6 -6.88 1.94 12.54
CA ASP A 6 -7.00 3.33 12.13
C ASP A 6 -8.24 3.49 11.21
N PRO A 7 -9.12 4.46 11.46
CA PRO A 7 -10.36 4.62 10.69
C PRO A 7 -10.11 4.84 9.19
N THR A 8 -8.95 5.42 8.83
CA THR A 8 -8.50 5.57 7.44
C THR A 8 -8.19 4.21 6.82
N VAL A 9 -7.49 3.36 7.56
CA VAL A 9 -7.19 1.98 7.13
C VAL A 9 -8.50 1.19 6.99
N GLN A 10 -9.42 1.36 7.92
CA GLN A 10 -10.72 0.69 7.87
C GLN A 10 -11.55 1.11 6.65
N THR A 11 -11.52 2.40 6.30
CA THR A 11 -12.18 2.93 5.10
C THR A 11 -11.54 2.37 3.82
N PHE A 12 -10.22 2.31 3.76
CA PHE A 12 -9.49 1.75 2.63
C PHE A 12 -9.80 0.25 2.44
N LEU A 13 -9.85 -0.53 3.52
CA LEU A 13 -10.21 -1.95 3.45
C LEU A 13 -11.65 -2.15 2.95
N GLY A 14 -12.60 -1.34 3.41
CA GLY A 14 -13.98 -1.39 2.90
C GLY A 14 -14.08 -1.04 1.41
N PHE A 15 -13.26 -0.10 0.93
CA PHE A 15 -13.14 0.18 -0.50
C PHE A 15 -12.63 -1.04 -1.29
N LEU A 16 -11.56 -1.70 -0.80
CA LEU A 16 -11.03 -2.91 -1.45
C LEU A 16 -12.04 -4.05 -1.49
N GLU A 17 -12.78 -4.26 -0.39
CA GLU A 17 -13.84 -5.28 -0.33
C GLU A 17 -14.94 -5.01 -1.37
N GLN A 18 -15.40 -3.75 -1.46
CA GLN A 18 -16.43 -3.36 -2.43
C GLN A 18 -15.96 -3.53 -3.88
N GLU A 19 -14.73 -3.12 -4.19
CA GLU A 19 -14.15 -3.25 -5.54
C GLU A 19 -13.87 -4.71 -5.91
N ALA A 20 -13.40 -5.53 -4.96
CA ALA A 20 -13.20 -6.97 -5.17
C ALA A 20 -14.52 -7.69 -5.49
N ALA A 21 -15.64 -7.23 -4.93
CA ALA A 21 -16.96 -7.79 -5.22
C ALA A 21 -17.57 -7.25 -6.52
N SER A 22 -17.29 -5.98 -6.87
CA SER A 22 -17.97 -5.27 -7.97
C SER A 22 -17.23 -5.37 -9.30
N ASP A 23 -15.90 -5.23 -9.29
CA ASP A 23 -15.06 -5.31 -10.49
C ASP A 23 -13.62 -5.74 -10.12
N PRO A 24 -13.39 -7.05 -9.95
CA PRO A 24 -12.08 -7.58 -9.53
C PRO A 24 -10.95 -7.21 -10.50
N GLN A 25 -11.23 -6.91 -11.77
CA GLN A 25 -10.21 -6.59 -12.77
C GLN A 25 -9.57 -5.22 -12.54
N ARG A 26 -10.23 -4.34 -11.79
CA ARG A 26 -9.68 -3.04 -11.38
C ARG A 26 -8.63 -3.18 -10.28
N LEU A 27 -8.73 -4.22 -9.45
CA LEU A 27 -7.73 -4.57 -8.46
C LEU A 27 -6.61 -5.36 -9.13
N ARG A 28 -5.62 -4.65 -9.67
CA ARG A 28 -4.41 -5.25 -10.22
C ARG A 28 -3.30 -5.22 -9.15
N PRO A 29 -3.08 -6.33 -8.41
CA PRO A 29 -2.01 -6.38 -7.43
C PRO A 29 -0.67 -6.26 -8.15
N PHE A 30 0.28 -5.57 -7.52
CA PHE A 30 1.67 -5.68 -7.91
C PHE A 30 2.14 -7.10 -7.63
N GLY A 31 2.57 -7.81 -8.68
CA GLY A 31 3.10 -9.16 -8.53
C GLY A 31 4.40 -9.17 -7.73
N ALA A 32 4.75 -10.33 -7.16
CA ALA A 32 5.97 -10.51 -6.37
C ALA A 32 7.25 -9.99 -7.06
N HIS A 33 7.32 -10.09 -8.39
CA HIS A 33 8.46 -9.59 -9.17
C HIS A 33 8.64 -8.06 -9.09
N ILE A 34 7.55 -7.29 -9.03
CA ILE A 34 7.62 -5.82 -8.93
C ILE A 34 8.03 -5.42 -7.52
N VAL A 35 7.45 -6.09 -6.51
CA VAL A 35 7.80 -5.86 -5.11
C VAL A 35 9.27 -6.17 -4.87
N GLN A 36 9.76 -7.30 -5.38
CA GLN A 36 11.17 -7.67 -5.24
C GLN A 36 12.08 -6.67 -5.95
N ARG A 37 11.77 -6.30 -7.20
CA ARG A 37 12.55 -5.29 -7.92
C ARG A 37 12.59 -3.95 -7.18
N ALA A 38 11.46 -3.53 -6.59
CA ALA A 38 11.40 -2.29 -5.83
C ALA A 38 12.27 -2.37 -4.57
N ALA A 39 12.26 -3.51 -3.87
CA ALA A 39 13.12 -3.76 -2.72
C ALA A 39 14.61 -3.76 -3.12
N ASP A 40 14.98 -4.47 -4.18
CA ASP A 40 16.37 -4.52 -4.70
C ASP A 40 16.87 -3.12 -5.11
N LEU A 41 15.99 -2.28 -5.66
CA LEU A 41 16.35 -0.93 -6.10
C LEU A 41 16.68 0.01 -4.93
N VAL A 42 16.06 -0.22 -3.77
CA VAL A 42 16.21 0.64 -2.58
C VAL A 42 17.04 -0.01 -1.47
N GLU A 43 17.57 -1.21 -1.70
CA GLU A 43 18.28 -2.02 -0.69
C GLU A 43 19.43 -1.26 -0.01
N ASP A 44 20.17 -0.45 -0.78
CA ASP A 44 21.30 0.34 -0.30
C ASP A 44 20.95 1.83 -0.09
N VAL A 45 19.67 2.19 -0.10
CA VAL A 45 19.20 3.58 0.08
C VAL A 45 18.45 3.70 1.39
N GLU A 46 18.92 4.58 2.27
CA GLU A 46 18.20 4.92 3.49
C GLU A 46 17.01 5.83 3.15
N ILE A 47 15.81 5.25 3.10
CA ILE A 47 14.57 5.96 2.80
C ILE A 47 13.83 6.27 4.10
N ASP A 48 13.70 7.56 4.42
CA ASP A 48 12.83 8.01 5.51
C ASP A 48 11.38 8.12 5.02
N LEU A 49 10.57 7.11 5.35
CA LEU A 49 9.12 7.09 5.07
C LEU A 49 8.30 7.98 6.01
N HIS A 50 8.93 8.55 7.04
CA HIS A 50 8.30 9.48 7.98
C HIS A 50 8.59 10.95 7.65
N ALA A 51 9.55 11.20 6.76
CA ALA A 51 9.77 12.53 6.24
C ALA A 51 8.51 13.02 5.49
N PRO A 52 8.11 14.28 5.67
CA PRO A 52 7.06 14.87 4.85
C PRO A 52 7.51 14.85 3.38
N LEU A 53 6.60 14.48 2.48
CA LEU A 53 6.85 14.57 1.05
C LEU A 53 7.20 16.01 0.69
N GLU A 54 8.35 16.20 0.06
CA GLU A 54 8.71 17.50 -0.51
C GLU A 54 7.65 17.90 -1.54
N LYS A 55 7.31 19.18 -1.55
CA LYS A 55 6.39 19.74 -2.55
C LYS A 55 7.21 20.04 -3.80
N ASP A 56 6.69 19.69 -4.96
CA ASP A 56 7.25 20.11 -6.26
C ASP A 56 7.46 21.64 -6.34
#